data_AF-A0A6P2E1C5-F1
#
_entry.id   AF-A0A6P2E1C5-F1
#
_cell.length_a   1.000
_cell.length_b   1.000
_cell.length_c   1.000
_cell.angle_alpha   90.00
_cell.angle_beta   90.00
_cell.angle_gamma   90.00
#
_symmetry.space_group_name_H-M   'P 1'
#
loop_
_entity.id
_entity.type
_entity.pdbx_description
1 polymer ?
#
loop_
_entity_poly.entity_id
_entity_poly.type
_entity_poly.pdbx_seq_one_letter_code
_entity_poly.pdbx_strand_id
1 'polypeptide(L)' 'METEAIALIVDEPIAGHFYWVLQKQDGSDCRPIDAAEGPMPTYGAAMMAGIAALQRRADARGESQTMH' A
#
# COMPACT_ATOMS: atom_id res chain seq x y z
N MET A 1 19.26 9.43 -5.22
CA MET A 1 17.98 9.23 -4.50
C MET A 1 17.35 8.02 -5.12
N GLU A 2 17.48 6.85 -4.49
CA GLU A 2 16.65 5.71 -4.83
C GLU A 2 15.25 6.02 -4.31
N THR A 3 14.37 6.41 -5.21
CA THR A 3 12.96 6.59 -4.90
C THR A 3 12.42 5.20 -4.63
N GLU A 4 12.38 4.80 -3.36
CA GLU A 4 11.81 3.53 -2.92
C GLU A 4 10.38 3.41 -3.48
N ALA A 5 10.21 2.59 -4.52
CA ALA A 5 8.93 2.44 -5.17
C ALA A 5 8.02 1.61 -4.27
N ILE A 6 6.84 2.14 -3.94
CA ILE A 6 5.82 1.38 -3.23
C ILE A 6 4.78 0.94 -4.26
N ALA A 7 4.63 -0.36 -4.41
CA ALA A 7 3.58 -0.97 -5.22
C ALA A 7 2.34 -1.23 -4.37
N LEU A 8 1.17 -0.95 -4.92
CA LEU A 8 -0.11 -1.40 -4.39
C LEU A 8 -0.58 -2.60 -5.19
N ILE A 9 -0.74 -3.72 -4.51
CA ILE A 9 -1.21 -4.98 -5.09
C ILE A 9 -2.58 -5.26 -4.51
N VAL A 10 -3.52 -5.66 -5.35
CA VAL A 10 -4.85 -6.11 -4.96
C VAL A 10 -5.04 -7.52 -5.48
N ASP A 11 -5.28 -8.45 -4.57
CA ASP A 11 -5.50 -9.87 -4.87
C ASP A 11 -6.89 -10.30 -4.43
N GLU A 12 -7.41 -11.34 -5.08
CA GLU A 12 -8.69 -11.99 -4.78
C GLU A 12 -8.45 -13.48 -4.49
N PRO A 13 -7.99 -13.84 -3.27
CA PRO A 13 -7.74 -15.25 -2.93
C PRO A 13 -9.01 -16.10 -2.91
N ILE A 14 -10.15 -15.47 -2.60
CA ILE A 14 -11.48 -16.07 -2.58
C ILE A 14 -12.40 -15.15 -3.37
N ALA A 15 -13.21 -15.71 -4.25
CA ALA A 15 -14.16 -14.92 -5.05
C ALA A 15 -15.00 -13.98 -4.16
N GLY A 16 -15.07 -12.71 -4.54
CA GLY A 16 -15.76 -11.65 -3.80
C GLY A 16 -15.01 -11.12 -2.56
N HIS A 17 -13.79 -11.60 -2.28
CA HIS A 17 -12.97 -11.15 -1.15
C HIS A 17 -11.64 -10.59 -1.66
N PHE A 18 -11.59 -9.27 -1.76
CA PHE A 18 -10.43 -8.54 -2.24
C PHE A 18 -9.57 -8.08 -1.06
N TYR A 19 -8.27 -8.35 -1.14
CA TYR A 19 -7.28 -7.88 -0.17
C TYR A 19 -6.30 -6.98 -0.89
N TRP A 20 -5.77 -5.99 -0.19
CA TRP A 20 -4.69 -5.15 -0.69
C TRP A 20 -3.44 -5.31 0.15
N VAL A 21 -2.28 -5.16 -0.49
CA VAL A 21 -0.98 -5.12 0.17
C VAL A 21 -0.16 -4.00 -0.47
N LEU A 22 0.41 -3.14 0.36
CA LEU A 22 1.46 -2.23 -0.04
C LEU A 22 2.80 -2.96 0.12
N GLN A 23 3.60 -2.96 -0.94
CA GLN A 23 4.92 -3.59 -0.95
C GLN A 23 5.97 -2.56 -1.36
N LYS A 24 7.04 -2.49 -0.59
CA LYS A 24 8.23 -1.75 -0.97
C LYS A 24 9.03 -2.60 -1.95
N GLN A 25 9.37 -2.01 -3.10
CA GLN A 25 10.27 -2.59 -4.08
C GLN A 25 11.66 -1.98 -3.91
N ASP A 26 12.63 -2.85 -3.62
CA ASP A 26 14.04 -2.50 -3.48
C ASP A 26 14.86 -3.43 -4.38
N GLY A 27 15.01 -3.03 -5.65
CA GLY A 27 15.59 -3.88 -6.68
C GLY A 27 14.78 -5.16 -6.90
N SER A 28 15.32 -6.30 -6.45
CA SER A 28 14.65 -7.62 -6.51
C SER A 28 13.91 -7.99 -5.22
N ASP A 29 14.10 -7.23 -4.14
CA ASP A 29 13.44 -7.48 -2.87
C ASP A 29 12.06 -6.79 -2.85
N CYS A 30 11.03 -7.59 -2.59
CA CYS A 30 9.68 -7.09 -2.29
C CYS A 30 9.36 -7.36 -0.83
N ARG A 31 9.10 -6.29 -0.06
CA ARG A 31 8.73 -6.42 1.36
C ARG A 31 7.36 -5.81 1.63
N PRO A 32 6.42 -6.54 2.24
CA PRO A 32 5.14 -5.97 2.62
C PRO A 32 5.35 -4.92 3.71
N ILE A 33 4.73 -3.77 3.53
CA ILE A 33 4.81 -2.63 4.47
C ILE A 33 3.48 -2.32 5.13
N ASP A 34 2.37 -2.65 4.48
CA ASP A 34 1.03 -2.52 5.01
C ASP A 34 0.08 -3.45 4.25
N ALA A 35 -1.03 -3.84 4.87
CA ALA A 35 -1.99 -4.77 4.27
C ALA A 35 -3.40 -4.52 4.80
N ALA A 36 -4.39 -5.00 4.05
CA ALA A 36 -5.77 -4.97 4.48
C ALA A 36 -5.98 -5.73 5.81
N GLU A 37 -6.65 -5.10 6.77
CA GLU A 37 -7.05 -5.74 8.04
C GLU A 37 -8.10 -6.84 7.84
N GLY A 38 -8.79 -6.84 6.70
CA GLY A 38 -9.80 -7.83 6.35
C GLY A 38 -10.24 -7.75 4.89
N PRO A 39 -11.10 -8.68 4.44
CA PRO A 39 -11.54 -8.73 3.05
C PRO A 39 -12.47 -7.57 2.71
N MET A 40 -12.32 -7.07 1.50
CA MET A 40 -13.20 -6.06 0.92
C MET A 40 -14.13 -6.69 -0.10
N PRO A 41 -15.37 -6.18 -0.22
CA PRO A 41 -16.39 -6.79 -1.07
C PRO A 41 -16.16 -6.54 -2.58
N THR A 42 -15.30 -5.57 -2.93
CA THR A 42 -15.01 -5.25 -4.34
C THR A 42 -13.54 -4.86 -4.54
N TYR A 43 -13.02 -5.09 -5.74
CA TYR A 43 -11.69 -4.63 -6.15
C TYR A 43 -11.51 -3.13 -5.97
N GLY A 44 -12.54 -2.34 -6.32
CA GLY A 44 -12.51 -0.89 -6.18
C GLY A 44 -12.36 -0.45 -4.72
N ALA A 45 -13.04 -1.12 -3.78
CA ALA A 45 -12.88 -0.85 -2.35
C ALA A 45 -11.44 -1.15 -1.88
N ALA A 46 -10.87 -2.29 -2.28
CA ALA A 46 -9.48 -2.64 -1.98
C ALA A 46 -8.48 -1.64 -2.55
N MET A 47 -8.68 -1.21 -3.79
CA MET A 47 -7.83 -0.21 -4.44
C MET A 47 -7.88 1.13 -3.72
N MET A 48 -9.07 1.65 -3.41
CA MET A 48 -9.21 2.93 -2.71
C MET A 48 -8.62 2.87 -1.30
N ALA A 49 -8.84 1.78 -0.57
CA ALA A 49 -8.27 1.61 0.76
C ALA A 49 -6.73 1.56 0.73
N GLY A 50 -6.16 0.84 -0.25
CA GLY A 50 -4.72 0.79 -0.48
C GLY A 50 -4.13 2.15 -0.87
N ILE A 51 -4.79 2.93 -1.74
CA ILE A 51 -4.38 4.29 -2.10
C ILE A 51 -4.42 5.20 -0.87
N ALA A 52 -5.48 5.12 -0.06
CA ALA A 52 -5.59 5.90 1.17
C ALA A 52 -4.46 5.57 2.17
N ALA A 53 -4.09 4.29 2.30
CA ALA A 53 -2.95 3.86 3.10
C ALA A 53 -1.62 4.40 2.53
N LEU A 54 -1.45 4.38 1.21
CA LEU A 54 -0.27 4.92 0.53
C LEU A 54 -0.14 6.43 0.75
N GLN A 55 -1.23 7.17 0.63
CA GLN A 55 -1.28 8.62 0.87
C GLN A 55 -0.90 8.96 2.31
N ARG A 56 -1.51 8.32 3.31
CA ARG A 56 -1.14 8.52 4.73
C ARG A 56 0.35 8.33 4.99
N ARG A 57 0.98 7.38 4.30
CA ARG A 57 2.43 7.14 4.41
C ARG A 57 3.27 8.19 3.70
N ALA A 58 2.80 8.72 2.57
CA ALA A 58 3.46 9.83 1.89
C ALA A 58 3.43 11.08 2.79
N ASP A 59 2.28 11.37 3.40
CA ASP A 59 2.08 12.52 4.29
C ASP A 59 2.99 12.42 5.54
N ALA A 60 3.03 11.26 6.20
CA ALA A 60 3.89 11.04 7.37
C ALA A 60 5.40 11.22 7.08
N ARG A 61 5.83 10.96 5.83
CA ARG A 61 7.22 11.20 5.40
C ARG A 61 7.50 12.69 5.14
N GLY A 62 6.52 13.44 4.64
CA GLY A 62 6.64 14.88 4.42
C GLY A 62 6.72 15.69 5.73
N GLU A 63 5.96 15.29 6.74
CA GLU A 63 5.97 15.95 8.06
C GLU A 63 7.32 15.79 8.80
N SER A 64 7.99 14.66 8.62
CA SER A 64 9.30 14.40 9.22
C SER A 64 10.44 15.23 8.61
N GLN A 65 10.22 15.89 7.47
CA GLN A 65 11.25 16.63 6.73
C GLN A 65 11.21 18.15 6.95
N THR A 66 10.22 18.67 7.70
CA THR A 66 9.96 20.12 7.83
C THR A 66 10.43 20.71 9.18
N MET A 67 11.11 19.95 10.03
CA MET A 67 11.76 20.48 11.24
C MET A 67 13.28 20.60 11.02
N HIS A 68 13.71 21.67 10.36
CA HIS A 68 15.10 22.15 10.37
C HIS A 68 15.14 23.67 10.46
#